data_AF-A0A5P1FDH1-F1
#
_entry.id   AF-A0A5P1FDH1-F1
#
_cell.length_a   1.000
_cell.length_b   1.000
_cell.length_c   1.000
_cell.angle_alpha   90.00
_cell.angle_beta   90.00
_cell.angle_gamma   90.00
#
_symmetry.space_group_name_H-M   'P 1'
#
loop_
_entity.id
_entity.type
_entity.pdbx_description
1 polymer ?
#
loop_
_entity_poly.entity_id
_entity_poly.type
_entity_poly.pdbx_seq_one_letter_code
_entity_poly.pdbx_strand_id
1 'polypeptide(L)'
;MIGSLKFINEQDILLYLNSTLVTGKHNQASTKPVAVGFGISKPDHVKQMASWGADGMIVGSALVRILGEAKSPEEGLKKLESFTKILKASL
;
A
#
# COMPACT_ATOMS: atom_id res chain seq x y z
N MET A 1 -3.49 22.38 19.59
CA MET A 1 -2.61 22.61 18.42
C MET A 1 -2.68 21.35 17.59
N ILE A 2 -3.60 21.28 16.61
CA ILE A 2 -3.68 20.13 15.70
C ILE A 2 -2.50 20.27 14.74
N GLY A 3 -1.47 19.45 14.94
CA GLY A 3 -0.28 19.43 14.09
C GLY A 3 -0.70 19.22 12.64
N SER A 4 -0.22 20.07 11.75
CA SER A 4 -0.43 19.93 10.32
C SER A 4 0.07 18.57 9.87
N LEU A 5 -0.84 17.77 9.31
CA LEU A 5 -0.51 16.48 8.70
C LEU A 5 0.39 16.79 7.48
N LYS A 6 1.71 16.69 7.66
CA LYS A 6 2.65 16.75 6.53
C LYS A 6 2.49 15.47 5.73
N PHE A 7 1.95 15.59 4.52
CA PHE A 7 2.02 14.52 3.54
C PHE A 7 3.50 14.28 3.22
N ILE A 8 4.04 13.18 3.71
CA ILE A 8 5.38 12.70 3.35
C ILE A 8 5.31 12.25 1.89
N ASN A 9 6.26 12.70 1.08
CA ASN A 9 6.28 12.33 -0.34
C ASN A 9 6.64 10.84 -0.50
N GLU A 10 6.44 10.28 -1.69
CA GLU A 10 6.75 8.87 -1.96
C GLU A 10 8.20 8.54 -1.59
N GLN A 11 9.17 9.38 -1.97
CA GLN A 11 10.59 9.17 -1.62
C GLN A 11 10.85 9.21 -0.09
N ASP A 12 10.13 10.03 0.67
CA ASP A 12 10.26 10.13 2.13
C ASP A 12 9.64 8.91 2.83
N ILE A 13 8.55 8.37 2.28
CA ILE A 13 7.98 7.08 2.72
C ILE A 13 8.96 5.97 2.43
N LEU A 14 9.54 5.95 1.23
CA LEU A 14 10.58 4.98 0.88
C LEU A 14 11.79 5.11 1.81
N LEU A 15 12.17 6.30 2.28
CA LEU A 15 13.25 6.53 3.25
C LEU A 15 12.86 6.15 4.70
N TYR A 16 11.62 6.41 5.11
CA TYR A 16 11.10 6.04 6.44
C TYR A 16 10.90 4.54 6.56
N LEU A 17 10.35 3.91 5.51
CA LEU A 17 10.27 2.47 5.37
C LEU A 17 11.66 1.87 5.20
N ASN A 18 12.60 2.51 4.49
CA ASN A 18 13.97 2.03 4.52
C ASN A 18 14.52 2.10 5.96
N SER A 19 14.44 3.22 6.66
CA SER A 19 15.05 3.32 8.00
C SER A 19 14.36 2.52 9.11
N THR A 20 13.08 2.14 8.93
CA THR A 20 12.28 1.37 9.91
C THR A 20 12.08 -0.10 9.50
N LEU A 21 11.97 -0.41 8.20
CA LEU A 21 11.88 -1.77 7.65
C LEU A 21 13.22 -2.32 7.13
N VAL A 22 14.20 -1.48 6.72
CA VAL A 22 15.57 -1.96 6.44
C VAL A 22 16.22 -2.33 7.74
N THR A 23 16.90 -3.47 7.68
CA THR A 23 17.26 -4.35 8.79
C THR A 23 16.04 -5.10 9.26
N GLY A 24 16.05 -6.43 9.12
CA GLY A 24 15.05 -7.35 9.66
C GLY A 24 14.92 -7.27 11.19
N LYS A 25 14.46 -6.13 11.69
CA LYS A 25 14.13 -5.83 13.08
C LYS A 25 12.63 -5.99 13.33
N HIS A 26 11.96 -6.87 12.59
CA HIS A 26 10.76 -7.53 13.11
C HIS A 26 11.03 -8.16 14.50
N ASN A 27 12.28 -8.52 14.78
CA ASN A 27 12.62 -9.31 15.95
C ASN A 27 12.97 -8.49 17.22
N GLN A 28 12.94 -7.14 17.18
CA GLN A 28 13.35 -6.32 18.33
C GLN A 28 12.18 -5.67 19.07
N ALA A 29 11.07 -5.35 18.40
CA ALA A 29 9.95 -4.60 18.99
C ALA A 29 8.62 -5.36 19.08
N SER A 30 8.32 -6.28 18.15
CA SER A 30 7.04 -7.00 18.13
C SER A 30 7.05 -8.19 17.18
N THR A 31 6.45 -9.31 17.60
CA THR A 31 6.26 -10.52 16.76
C THR A 31 5.00 -10.45 15.87
N LYS A 32 4.22 -9.37 15.95
CA LYS A 32 3.02 -9.20 15.13
C LYS A 32 3.38 -8.86 13.67
N PRO A 33 2.61 -9.36 12.69
CA PRO A 33 2.78 -8.98 11.28
C PRO A 33 2.65 -7.46 11.06
N VAL A 34 3.45 -6.90 10.15
CA VAL A 34 3.43 -5.48 9.79
C VAL A 34 2.84 -5.31 8.39
N ALA A 35 1.82 -4.45 8.29
CA ALA A 35 1.20 -4.09 7.03
C ALA A 35 1.49 -2.64 6.62
N VAL A 36 1.73 -2.39 5.34
CA VAL A 36 2.03 -1.06 4.76
C VAL A 36 0.84 -0.58 3.92
N GLY A 37 0.44 0.69 4.06
CA GLY A 37 -0.84 1.16 3.50
C GLY A 37 -0.85 2.49 2.75
N PHE A 38 0.29 3.13 2.53
CA PHE A 38 0.32 4.46 1.94
C PHE A 38 0.75 4.43 0.47
N GLY A 39 -0.09 4.97 -0.43
CA GLY A 39 0.26 5.17 -1.85
C GLY A 39 0.30 3.91 -2.73
N ILE A 40 -0.13 2.75 -2.23
CA ILE A 40 -0.12 1.50 -3.01
C ILE A 40 -1.22 1.56 -4.08
N SER A 41 -0.82 1.53 -5.35
CA SER A 41 -1.74 1.64 -6.48
C SER A 41 -1.29 0.89 -7.74
N LYS A 42 -0.11 0.26 -7.71
CA LYS A 42 0.50 -0.46 -8.84
C LYS A 42 1.13 -1.77 -8.38
N PRO A 43 1.20 -2.80 -9.26
CA PRO A 43 1.98 -4.02 -9.04
C PRO A 43 3.38 -3.79 -8.50
N ASP A 44 4.10 -2.81 -9.04
CA ASP A 44 5.50 -2.57 -8.66
C ASP A 44 5.63 -2.06 -7.22
N HIS A 45 4.65 -1.29 -6.74
CA HIS A 45 4.61 -0.88 -5.33
C HIS A 45 4.46 -2.11 -4.43
N VAL A 46 3.61 -3.08 -4.81
CA VAL A 46 3.41 -4.33 -4.05
C VAL A 46 4.71 -5.13 -3.99
N LYS A 47 5.35 -5.36 -5.14
CA LYS A 47 6.63 -6.10 -5.21
C LYS A 47 7.72 -5.44 -4.39
N GLN A 48 7.82 -4.11 -4.45
CA GLN A 48 8.81 -3.37 -3.68
C GLN A 48 8.57 -3.52 -2.18
N MET A 49 7.34 -3.31 -1.69
CA MET A 49 7.03 -3.45 -0.27
C MET A 49 7.22 -4.89 0.25
N ALA A 50 6.87 -5.88 -0.57
CA ALA A 50 7.15 -7.29 -0.26
C ALA A 50 8.65 -7.56 -0.18
N SER A 51 9.46 -7.03 -1.11
CA SER A 51 10.92 -7.15 -1.06
C SER A 51 11.56 -6.49 0.16
N TRP A 52 10.86 -5.54 0.78
CA TRP A 52 11.27 -4.85 2.00
C TRP A 52 10.82 -5.55 3.28
N GLY A 53 10.11 -6.68 3.16
CA GLY A 53 9.74 -7.53 4.29
C GLY A 53 8.43 -7.13 4.98
N ALA A 54 7.54 -6.39 4.31
CA ALA A 54 6.20 -6.17 4.84
C ALA A 54 5.33 -7.44 4.67
N ASP A 55 4.63 -7.84 5.73
CA ASP A 55 3.78 -9.03 5.76
C ASP A 55 2.42 -8.82 5.08
N GLY A 56 2.02 -7.56 4.88
CA GLY A 56 0.74 -7.22 4.28
C GLY A 56 0.72 -5.84 3.65
N MET A 57 -0.19 -5.65 2.68
CA MET A 57 -0.39 -4.37 2.00
C MET A 57 -1.84 -3.92 2.13
N ILE A 58 -2.05 -2.63 2.39
CA ILE A 58 -3.37 -2.01 2.47
C ILE A 58 -3.54 -1.07 1.26
N VAL A 59 -4.61 -1.26 0.51
CA VAL A 59 -4.91 -0.51 -0.71
C VAL A 59 -6.25 0.18 -0.53
N GLY A 60 -6.24 1.48 -0.22
CA GLY A 60 -7.46 2.25 0.05
C GLY A 60 -7.83 3.17 -1.11
N SER A 61 -7.10 4.28 -1.24
CA SER A 61 -7.40 5.37 -2.18
C SER A 61 -7.53 4.91 -3.64
N ALA A 62 -6.73 3.93 -4.08
CA ALA A 62 -6.86 3.36 -5.43
C ALA A 62 -8.20 2.65 -5.64
N LEU A 63 -8.70 1.89 -4.66
CA LEU A 63 -9.99 1.20 -4.75
C LEU A 63 -11.15 2.20 -4.75
N VAL A 64 -11.10 3.19 -3.85
CA VAL A 64 -12.11 4.27 -3.79
C VAL A 64 -12.15 5.03 -5.10
N ARG A 65 -10.99 5.34 -5.69
CA ARG A 65 -10.92 6.04 -6.98
C ARG A 65 -11.52 5.23 -8.12
N ILE A 66 -11.25 3.93 -8.20
CA ILE A 66 -11.84 3.04 -9.20
C ILE A 66 -13.37 3.06 -9.14
N LEU A 67 -13.93 3.00 -7.94
CA LEU A 67 -15.38 3.03 -7.74
C LEU A 67 -15.97 4.42 -8.00
N GLY A 68 -15.30 5.48 -7.54
CA GLY A 68 -15.76 6.86 -7.69
C GLY A 68 -15.68 7.43 -9.12
N GLU A 69 -14.77 6.91 -9.95
CA GLU A 69 -14.58 7.34 -11.35
C GLU A 69 -15.31 6.44 -12.37
N ALA A 70 -16.00 5.38 -11.92
CA ALA A 70 -16.75 4.50 -12.80
C ALA A 70 -18.03 5.17 -13.33
N LYS A 71 -18.44 4.85 -14.57
CA LYS A 71 -19.67 5.42 -15.16
C LYS A 71 -20.94 4.73 -14.64
N SER A 72 -20.79 3.55 -14.03
CA SER A 72 -21.87 2.76 -13.44
C SER A 72 -21.33 1.86 -12.31
N PRO A 73 -22.17 1.41 -11.37
CA PRO A 73 -21.79 0.42 -10.36
C PRO A 73 -21.20 -0.86 -10.96
N GLU A 74 -21.77 -1.36 -12.05
CA GLU A 74 -21.34 -2.59 -12.71
C GLU A 74 -19.93 -2.46 -13.33
N GLU A 75 -19.66 -1.31 -13.97
CA GLU A 75 -18.31 -1.01 -14.47
C GLU A 75 -17.30 -0.88 -13.32
N GLY A 76 -17.69 -0.21 -12.23
CA GLY A 76 -16.87 -0.06 -11.03
C GLY A 76 -16.46 -1.39 -10.43
N LEU A 77 -17.42 -2.31 -10.26
CA LEU A 77 -17.15 -3.66 -9.75
C LEU A 77 -16.24 -4.47 -10.68
N LYS A 78 -16.44 -4.42 -12.00
CA LYS A 78 -15.55 -5.09 -12.97
C LYS A 78 -14.12 -4.56 -12.92
N LYS A 79 -13.96 -3.23 -12.85
CA LYS A 79 -12.63 -2.60 -12.73
C LYS A 79 -11.97 -2.96 -11.39
N LEU A 80 -12.73 -2.95 -10.31
CA LEU A 80 -12.26 -3.32 -8.97
C LEU A 80 -11.77 -4.77 -8.94
N GLU A 81 -12.53 -5.70 -9.52
CA GLU A 81 -12.16 -7.11 -9.64
C GLU A 81 -10.87 -7.27 -10.45
N SER A 82 -10.78 -6.64 -11.62
CA SER A 82 -9.56 -6.70 -12.45
C SER A 82 -8.34 -6.17 -11.71
N PHE A 83 -8.48 -5.03 -11.03
CA PHE A 83 -7.39 -4.40 -10.32
C PHE A 83 -6.91 -5.25 -9.12
N THR A 84 -7.83 -5.77 -8.32
CA THR A 84 -7.48 -6.62 -7.17
C THR A 84 -6.84 -7.94 -7.59
N LYS A 85 -7.26 -8.54 -8.71
CA LYS A 85 -6.58 -9.72 -9.31
C LYS A 85 -5.14 -9.42 -9.71
N ILE A 86 -4.90 -8.29 -10.37
CA ILE A 86 -3.56 -7.86 -10.80
C ILE A 86 -2.65 -7.64 -9.58
N LEU A 87 -3.14 -6.95 -8.55
CA LEU A 87 -2.37 -6.74 -7.33
C LEU A 87 -2.07 -8.05 -6.60
N LYS A 88 -3.05 -8.96 -6.51
CA LYS A 88 -2.87 -10.26 -5.88
C LYS A 88 -1.86 -11.15 -6.62
N ALA A 89 -1.83 -11.10 -7.94
CA ALA A 89 -0.85 -11.82 -8.76
C ALA A 89 0.57 -11.24 -8.70
N SER A 90 0.75 -10.08 -8.06
CA SER A 90 2.04 -9.41 -7.89
C SER A 90 2.70 -9.71 -6.55
N LEU A 91 2.06 -10.52 -5.70
CA LEU A 91 2.58 -11.05 -4.44
C LEU A 91 3.32 -12.37 -4.66
#